data_AF-A0A177MTA5-F1
#
_entry.id   AF-A0A177MTA5-F1
#
_cell.length_a   1.000
_cell.length_b   1.000
_cell.length_c   1.000
_cell.angle_alpha   90.00
_cell.angle_beta   90.00
_cell.angle_gamma   90.00
#
_symmetry.space_group_name_H-M   'P 1'
#
loop_
_entity.id
_entity.type
_entity.pdbx_description
1 polymer ?
#
loop_
_entity_poly.entity_id
_entity_poly.type
_entity_poly.pdbx_seq_one_letter_code
_entity_poly.pdbx_strand_id
1 'polypeptide(L)'
;MKINMEMIFLAIMGFSLMAESSSVSVKVPSLYDNGPKDVSAINLDPNEITIIMLLESVMDISSSAILAGGCQSFEDSYSIEISADGNINSAETNFAKISSPKSGDPLILNSIIEAPIDFFGQNFTISQTKKNKLKDTLISDYSATLTVNHGLTLLSMHSKSNIQGQNHSVIPYQNLVNKNVYIETPQGNSSIYINGWGVRSLSSVGYPANLDWIRFKALRTGGQLIRLVLQADRLVGASACRILIDSAVESDKTNKESKKHLVFKGNMVVSKPLRYEEEPAVFAF
;
A
#
# COMPACT_ATOMS: atom_id res chain seq x y z
N MET A 1 20.10 16.73 -55.65
CA MET A 1 20.72 16.08 -54.47
C MET A 1 20.29 14.61 -54.49
N LYS A 2 21.17 13.70 -54.93
CA LYS A 2 20.86 12.25 -54.98
C LYS A 2 21.28 11.64 -53.64
N ILE A 3 20.32 11.18 -52.85
CA ILE A 3 20.61 10.51 -51.58
C ILE A 3 21.14 9.11 -51.91
N ASN A 4 22.35 8.81 -51.45
CA ASN A 4 23.02 7.55 -51.71
C ASN A 4 22.37 6.44 -50.86
N MET A 5 21.73 5.47 -51.52
CA MET A 5 20.94 4.41 -50.90
C MET A 5 21.78 3.50 -49.99
N GLU A 6 23.10 3.44 -50.22
CA GLU A 6 24.05 2.69 -49.40
C GLU A 6 24.24 3.28 -48.00
N MET A 7 24.15 4.61 -47.84
CA MET A 7 24.22 5.24 -46.51
C MET A 7 22.96 5.01 -45.66
N ILE A 8 21.80 4.86 -46.30
CA ILE A 8 20.55 4.52 -45.60
C ILE A 8 20.60 3.06 -45.11
N PHE A 9 21.15 2.15 -45.91
CA PHE A 9 21.25 0.74 -45.54
C PHE A 9 22.25 0.48 -44.41
N LEU A 10 23.38 1.22 -44.39
CA LEU A 10 24.35 1.18 -43.29
C LEU A 10 23.82 1.78 -41.99
N ALA A 11 23.02 2.85 -42.06
CA ALA A 11 22.36 3.41 -40.87
C ALA A 11 21.35 2.41 -40.26
N ILE A 12 20.55 1.73 -41.09
CA ILE A 12 19.55 0.75 -40.63
C ILE A 12 20.22 -0.51 -40.02
N MET A 13 21.33 -0.99 -40.60
CA MET A 13 22.08 -2.11 -40.01
C MET A 13 22.82 -1.72 -38.71
N GLY A 14 23.26 -0.46 -38.58
CA GLY A 14 23.84 0.05 -37.33
C GLY A 14 22.88 0.02 -36.15
N PHE A 15 21.58 0.25 -36.38
CA PHE A 15 20.54 0.10 -35.35
C PHE A 15 20.15 -1.35 -35.08
N SER A 16 20.44 -2.27 -36.00
CA SER A 16 20.08 -3.70 -35.85
C SER A 16 21.09 -4.48 -35.00
N LEU A 17 22.34 -4.00 -34.91
CA LEU A 17 23.45 -4.68 -34.21
C LEU A 17 23.72 -4.14 -32.80
N MET A 18 22.97 -3.14 -32.32
CA MET A 18 23.02 -2.65 -30.94
C MET A 18 21.84 -3.13 -30.07
N ALA A 19 21.03 -4.07 -30.58
CA ALA A 19 19.89 -4.66 -29.87
C ALA A 19 20.18 -6.06 -29.29
N GLU A 20 21.44 -6.46 -29.16
CA GLU A 20 21.85 -7.51 -28.22
C GLU A 20 22.50 -6.85 -26.99
N SER A 21 21.75 -5.94 -26.35
CA SER A 21 21.95 -5.76 -24.92
C SER A 21 21.37 -7.00 -24.26
N SER A 22 22.21 -7.67 -23.47
CA SER A 22 21.84 -8.73 -22.54
C SER A 22 20.85 -8.18 -21.51
N SER A 23 19.61 -7.96 -21.92
CA SER A 23 18.50 -7.80 -21.02
C SER A 23 18.15 -9.21 -20.57
N VAL A 24 18.57 -9.56 -19.35
CA VAL A 24 17.71 -10.41 -18.52
C VAL A 24 16.46 -9.56 -18.32
N SER A 25 15.59 -9.49 -19.33
CA SER A 25 14.27 -8.92 -19.16
C SER A 25 13.64 -9.79 -18.10
N VAL A 26 13.33 -9.21 -16.95
CA VAL A 26 12.44 -9.85 -15.98
C VAL A 26 11.21 -10.22 -16.79
N LYS A 27 11.06 -11.52 -17.10
CA LYS A 27 9.91 -12.01 -17.87
C LYS A 27 8.71 -11.76 -16.99
N VAL A 28 7.99 -10.69 -17.28
CA VAL A 28 6.65 -10.48 -16.73
C VAL A 28 5.85 -11.74 -17.12
N PRO A 29 5.24 -12.45 -16.16
CA PRO A 29 4.46 -13.64 -16.46
C PRO A 29 3.43 -13.33 -17.54
N SER A 30 3.29 -14.21 -18.52
CA SER A 30 2.26 -14.08 -19.54
C SER A 30 0.89 -14.06 -18.86
N LEU A 31 -0.04 -13.25 -19.35
CA LEU A 31 -1.45 -13.32 -18.94
C LEU A 31 -2.08 -14.70 -19.23
N TYR A 32 -1.41 -15.52 -20.03
CA TYR A 32 -1.80 -16.89 -20.38
C TYR A 32 -0.98 -17.96 -19.67
N ASP A 33 0.00 -17.58 -18.85
CA ASP A 33 0.64 -18.54 -17.95
C ASP A 33 -0.41 -18.95 -16.90
N ASN A 34 -0.34 -20.21 -16.45
CA ASN A 34 -1.18 -20.71 -15.37
C ASN A 34 -1.20 -19.64 -14.27
N GLY A 35 -2.41 -19.24 -13.85
CA GLY A 35 -2.60 -18.21 -12.84
C GLY A 35 -1.78 -18.46 -11.57
N PRO A 36 -1.71 -17.50 -10.65
CA PRO A 36 -0.93 -17.66 -9.42
C PRO A 36 -1.21 -19.03 -8.80
N LYS A 37 -0.13 -19.75 -8.45
CA LYS A 37 -0.20 -21.07 -7.78
C LYS A 37 -1.26 -21.04 -6.66
N ASP A 38 -1.85 -22.20 -6.37
CA ASP A 38 -2.88 -22.38 -5.35
C ASP A 38 -2.70 -21.42 -4.17
N VAL A 39 -3.67 -20.53 -4.01
CA VAL A 39 -3.66 -19.50 -2.96
C VAL A 39 -3.85 -20.21 -1.64
N SER A 40 -2.75 -20.55 -0.98
CA SER A 40 -2.77 -21.21 0.33
C SER A 40 -3.29 -20.25 1.39
N ALA A 41 -4.10 -20.77 2.32
CA ALA A 41 -4.55 -20.00 3.47
C ALA A 41 -3.36 -19.38 4.21
N ILE A 42 -3.47 -18.09 4.52
CA ILE A 42 -2.47 -17.35 5.27
C ILE A 42 -2.89 -17.40 6.73
N ASN A 43 -2.02 -17.89 7.62
CA ASN A 43 -2.31 -17.91 9.05
C ASN A 43 -1.58 -16.75 9.73
N LEU A 44 -2.27 -15.64 9.97
CA LEU A 44 -1.75 -14.46 10.67
C LEU A 44 -2.45 -14.31 12.02
N ASP A 45 -1.69 -13.89 13.02
CA ASP A 45 -2.24 -13.56 14.33
C ASP A 45 -3.11 -12.28 14.25
N PRO A 46 -4.12 -12.09 15.11
CA PRO A 46 -5.04 -10.95 15.02
C PRO A 46 -4.34 -9.58 15.05
N ASN A 47 -3.24 -9.44 15.80
CA ASN A 47 -2.43 -8.23 15.80
C ASN A 47 -1.73 -8.00 14.45
N GLU A 48 -1.20 -9.03 13.80
CA GLU A 48 -0.58 -8.94 12.47
C GLU A 48 -1.61 -8.53 11.40
N ILE A 49 -2.81 -9.11 11.43
CA ILE A 49 -3.92 -8.71 10.54
C ILE A 49 -4.25 -7.23 10.77
N THR A 50 -4.36 -6.82 12.03
CA THR A 50 -4.66 -5.43 12.41
C THR A 50 -3.60 -4.45 11.89
N ILE A 51 -2.31 -4.78 11.97
CA ILE A 51 -1.22 -3.96 11.38
C ILE A 51 -1.44 -3.78 9.88
N ILE A 52 -1.76 -4.86 9.15
CA ILE A 52 -2.02 -4.80 7.71
C ILE A 52 -3.22 -3.90 7.42
N MET A 53 -4.35 -4.07 8.12
CA MET A 53 -5.55 -3.26 7.93
C MET A 53 -5.31 -1.78 8.20
N LEU A 54 -4.59 -1.44 9.27
CA LEU A 54 -4.21 -0.07 9.59
C LEU A 54 -3.30 0.54 8.51
N LEU A 55 -2.33 -0.21 7.98
CA LEU A 55 -1.48 0.26 6.87
C LEU A 55 -2.24 0.47 5.57
N GLU A 56 -3.21 -0.39 5.26
CA GLU A 56 -4.10 -0.19 4.12
C GLU A 56 -4.91 1.10 4.26
N SER A 57 -5.43 1.40 5.45
CA SER A 57 -6.11 2.67 5.71
C SER A 57 -5.19 3.89 5.62
N VAL A 58 -3.93 3.78 6.06
CA VAL A 58 -2.91 4.83 5.85
C VAL A 58 -2.67 5.07 4.36
N MET A 59 -2.57 4.00 3.56
CA MET A 59 -2.42 4.09 2.10
C MET A 59 -3.67 4.69 1.42
N ASP A 60 -4.85 4.39 1.95
CA ASP A 60 -6.15 4.83 1.45
C ASP A 60 -6.42 6.32 1.65
N ILE A 61 -6.31 6.79 2.90
CA ILE A 61 -6.50 8.19 3.27
C ILE A 61 -5.51 9.09 2.52
N SER A 62 -4.27 8.63 2.37
CA SER A 62 -3.22 9.34 1.64
C SER A 62 -3.52 9.44 0.14
N SER A 63 -4.04 8.36 -0.46
CA SER A 63 -4.46 8.38 -1.86
C SER A 63 -5.65 9.31 -2.11
N SER A 64 -6.61 9.33 -1.19
CA SER A 64 -7.74 10.27 -1.23
C SER A 64 -7.25 11.71 -1.14
N ALA A 65 -6.28 11.97 -0.27
CA ALA A 65 -5.74 13.30 -0.08
C ALA A 65 -4.88 13.80 -1.25
N ILE A 66 -4.11 12.91 -1.89
CA ILE A 66 -3.41 13.20 -3.15
C ILE A 66 -4.39 13.50 -4.29
N LEU A 67 -5.53 12.81 -4.36
CA LEU A 67 -6.55 13.12 -5.36
C LEU A 67 -7.16 14.51 -5.16
N ALA A 68 -7.38 14.90 -3.91
CA ALA A 68 -7.97 16.19 -3.55
C ALA A 68 -6.99 17.37 -3.75
N GLY A 69 -5.74 17.21 -3.31
CA GLY A 69 -4.73 18.26 -3.28
C GLY A 69 -3.77 18.28 -4.48
N GLY A 70 -3.68 17.18 -5.22
CA GLY A 70 -2.64 16.94 -6.24
C GLY A 70 -1.31 16.50 -5.61
N CYS A 71 -0.45 15.89 -6.44
CA CYS A 71 0.78 15.25 -5.96
C CYS A 71 1.75 16.23 -5.30
N GLN A 72 1.95 17.38 -5.94
CA GLN A 72 2.93 18.38 -5.51
C GLN A 72 2.63 18.94 -4.11
N SER A 73 1.35 19.03 -3.74
CA SER A 73 0.92 19.47 -2.42
C SER A 73 1.25 18.46 -1.33
N PHE A 74 1.41 17.18 -1.70
CA PHE A 74 1.54 16.04 -0.80
C PHE A 74 2.91 15.34 -0.85
N GLU A 75 3.73 15.66 -1.85
CA GLU A 75 5.08 15.10 -2.01
C GLU A 75 5.94 15.45 -0.79
N ASP A 76 6.30 14.42 -0.02
CA ASP A 76 7.14 14.49 1.18
C ASP A 76 7.41 13.10 1.77
N SER A 77 8.19 13.05 2.86
CA SER A 77 8.36 11.88 3.71
C SER A 77 7.62 12.04 5.05
N TYR A 78 6.82 11.06 5.40
CA TYR A 78 5.98 11.03 6.61
C TYR A 78 6.42 9.88 7.51
N SER A 79 6.48 10.11 8.82
CA SER A 79 6.76 9.02 9.77
C SER A 79 5.46 8.29 10.11
N ILE A 80 5.52 6.97 10.10
CA ILE A 80 4.40 6.09 10.44
C ILE A 80 4.74 5.29 11.70
N GLU A 81 3.83 5.27 12.65
CA GLU A 81 3.87 4.39 13.82
C GLU A 81 2.54 3.64 13.90
N ILE A 82 2.59 2.34 14.14
CA ILE A 82 1.40 1.50 14.25
C ILE A 82 1.56 0.61 15.47
N SER A 83 0.53 0.57 16.30
CA SER A 83 0.44 -0.30 17.45
C SER A 83 -0.78 -1.19 17.26
N ALA A 84 -0.61 -2.51 17.43
CA ALA A 84 -1.71 -3.44 17.43
C ALA A 84 -1.50 -4.55 18.46
N ASP A 85 -2.52 -4.81 19.28
CA ASP A 85 -2.58 -5.94 20.21
C ASP A 85 -3.58 -7.01 19.77
N GLY A 86 -4.40 -6.75 18.75
CA GLY A 86 -5.39 -7.69 18.24
C GLY A 86 -6.62 -7.84 19.14
N ASN A 87 -6.77 -7.02 20.18
CA ASN A 87 -7.89 -7.09 21.11
C ASN A 87 -9.20 -6.61 20.45
N ILE A 88 -10.21 -7.47 20.51
CA ILE A 88 -11.57 -7.20 20.01
C ILE A 88 -12.18 -6.02 20.77
N ASN A 89 -12.93 -5.17 20.06
CA ASN A 89 -13.64 -4.00 20.61
C ASN A 89 -12.78 -3.00 21.39
N SER A 90 -11.45 -2.99 21.18
CA SER A 90 -10.50 -2.12 21.88
C SER A 90 -9.81 -1.15 20.92
N ALA A 91 -10.44 0.01 20.71
CA ALA A 91 -9.96 1.01 19.74
C ALA A 91 -8.63 1.67 20.15
N GLU A 92 -8.41 1.84 21.46
CA GLU A 92 -7.29 2.65 21.99
C GLU A 92 -5.93 1.95 21.87
N THR A 93 -5.93 0.63 21.77
CA THR A 93 -4.70 -0.18 21.69
C THR A 93 -4.29 -0.50 20.26
N ASN A 94 -5.20 -0.32 19.31
CA ASN A 94 -5.02 -0.60 17.88
C ASN A 94 -5.10 0.69 17.07
N PHE A 95 -3.96 1.30 16.78
CA PHE A 95 -3.90 2.59 16.11
C PHE A 95 -2.76 2.72 15.10
N ALA A 96 -2.93 3.63 14.16
CA ALA A 96 -1.87 4.16 13.31
C ALA A 96 -1.74 5.68 13.49
N LYS A 97 -0.50 6.16 13.57
CA LYS A 97 -0.14 7.58 13.60
C LYS A 97 0.65 7.93 12.35
N ILE A 98 0.27 9.02 11.70
CA ILE A 98 0.96 9.60 10.56
C ILE A 98 1.47 10.99 10.96
N SER A 99 2.78 11.14 11.11
CA SER A 99 3.43 12.40 11.44
C SER A 99 3.95 13.06 10.18
N SER A 100 3.43 14.25 9.87
CA SER A 100 3.89 15.04 8.73
C SER A 100 5.07 15.94 9.13
N PRO A 101 6.06 16.18 8.27
CA PRO A 101 7.28 16.94 8.59
C PRO A 101 7.05 18.42 8.94
N LYS A 102 5.82 18.92 8.80
CA LYS A 102 5.41 20.32 9.09
C LYS A 102 4.09 20.43 9.87
N SER A 103 3.50 19.31 10.29
CA SER A 103 2.31 19.32 11.14
C SER A 103 2.73 19.15 12.60
N GLY A 104 2.15 19.96 13.51
CA GLY A 104 2.41 19.84 14.95
C GLY A 104 1.83 18.56 15.57
N ASP A 105 0.68 18.10 15.06
CA ASP A 105 -0.02 16.92 15.57
C ASP A 105 -0.08 15.80 14.51
N PRO A 106 0.10 14.52 14.88
CA PRO A 106 -0.05 13.39 13.97
C PRO A 106 -1.52 13.14 13.64
N LEU A 107 -1.80 12.71 12.41
CA LEU A 107 -3.11 12.13 12.08
C LEU A 107 -3.20 10.74 12.72
N ILE A 108 -4.26 10.48 13.47
CA ILE A 108 -4.45 9.23 14.21
C ILE A 108 -5.68 8.51 13.66
N LEU A 109 -5.49 7.23 13.34
CA LEU A 109 -6.53 6.29 12.96
C LEU A 109 -6.61 5.20 14.03
N ASN A 110 -7.80 4.94 14.56
CA ASN A 110 -8.04 3.85 15.50
C ASN A 110 -8.81 2.73 14.81
N SER A 111 -8.57 1.48 15.22
CA SER A 111 -9.23 0.29 14.69
C SER A 111 -10.04 -0.41 15.78
N ILE A 112 -11.32 -0.62 15.51
CA ILE A 112 -12.19 -1.52 16.27
C ILE A 112 -12.22 -2.86 15.54
N ILE A 113 -11.71 -3.89 16.20
CA ILE A 113 -11.69 -5.26 15.68
C ILE A 113 -12.98 -5.96 16.09
N GLU A 114 -13.74 -6.50 15.15
CA GLU A 114 -14.91 -7.34 15.43
C GLU A 114 -14.51 -8.79 15.69
N ALA A 115 -15.37 -9.54 16.38
CA ALA A 115 -15.15 -10.97 16.55
C ALA A 115 -15.16 -11.67 15.17
N PRO A 116 -14.26 -12.63 14.92
CA PRO A 116 -14.30 -13.40 13.68
C PRO A 116 -15.61 -14.19 13.61
N ILE A 117 -16.21 -14.21 12.43
CA ILE A 117 -17.39 -15.00 12.12
C ILE A 117 -16.91 -16.22 11.34
N ASP A 118 -17.21 -17.40 11.87
CA ASP A 118 -16.85 -18.68 11.24
C ASP A 118 -17.24 -18.70 9.76
N PHE A 119 -16.32 -19.16 8.91
CA PHE A 119 -16.43 -19.24 7.45
C PHE A 119 -16.50 -17.90 6.68
N PHE A 120 -16.86 -16.79 7.33
CA PHE A 120 -16.95 -15.47 6.68
C PHE A 120 -15.67 -14.65 6.83
N GLY A 121 -14.98 -14.77 7.96
CA GLY A 121 -13.74 -14.04 8.25
C GLY A 121 -13.91 -13.00 9.35
N GLN A 122 -13.29 -11.83 9.20
CA GLN A 122 -13.25 -10.81 10.25
C GLN A 122 -13.36 -9.39 9.68
N ASN A 123 -14.04 -8.52 10.42
CA ASN A 123 -14.21 -7.11 10.10
C ASN A 123 -13.39 -6.21 11.03
N PHE A 124 -13.01 -5.06 10.49
CA PHE A 124 -12.28 -4.00 11.16
C PHE A 124 -12.94 -2.67 10.80
N THR A 125 -13.34 -1.90 11.80
CA THR A 125 -13.81 -0.54 11.61
C THR A 125 -12.70 0.44 11.99
N ILE A 126 -12.22 1.19 11.01
CA ILE A 126 -11.16 2.18 11.19
C ILE A 126 -11.78 3.59 11.13
N SER A 127 -11.42 4.44 12.08
CA SER A 127 -11.89 5.83 12.13
C SER A 127 -10.80 6.80 12.54
N GLN A 128 -10.86 8.01 11.99
CA GLN A 128 -10.00 9.11 12.39
C GLN A 128 -10.46 9.67 13.75
N THR A 129 -9.54 9.82 14.70
CA THR A 129 -9.88 10.29 16.06
C THR A 129 -10.28 11.76 16.11
N LYS A 130 -9.60 12.60 15.32
CA LYS A 130 -9.85 14.05 15.26
C LYS A 130 -9.45 14.62 13.91
N LYS A 131 -10.10 15.73 13.51
CA LYS A 131 -9.71 16.53 12.34
C LYS A 131 -8.21 16.84 12.39
N ASN A 132 -7.50 16.54 11.32
CA ASN A 132 -6.08 16.83 11.23
C ASN A 132 -5.65 16.99 9.77
N LYS A 133 -4.40 17.39 9.56
CA LYS A 133 -3.80 17.57 8.25
C LYS A 133 -2.76 16.49 7.99
N LEU A 134 -2.67 16.12 6.73
CA LEU A 134 -1.45 15.53 6.17
C LEU A 134 -0.77 16.63 5.37
N LYS A 135 0.40 17.07 5.85
CA LYS A 135 1.07 18.29 5.37
C LYS A 135 0.10 19.49 5.40
N ASP A 136 -0.25 20.08 4.27
CA ASP A 136 -1.11 21.26 4.19
C ASP A 136 -2.59 20.91 3.95
N THR A 137 -2.91 19.65 3.66
CA THR A 137 -4.25 19.20 3.28
C THR A 137 -5.04 18.74 4.50
N LEU A 138 -6.16 19.43 4.78
CA LEU A 138 -7.07 19.06 5.86
C LEU A 138 -7.89 17.82 5.53
N ILE A 139 -7.89 16.87 6.45
CA ILE A 139 -8.77 15.71 6.45
C ILE A 139 -9.74 15.89 7.61
N SER A 140 -10.99 16.18 7.24
CA SER A 140 -12.06 16.54 8.19
C SER A 140 -12.71 15.31 8.81
N ASP A 141 -12.73 14.19 8.09
CA ASP A 141 -13.28 12.93 8.55
C ASP A 141 -12.76 11.78 7.69
N TYR A 142 -12.61 10.62 8.30
CA TYR A 142 -12.24 9.37 7.63
C TYR A 142 -12.83 8.19 8.41
N SER A 143 -13.50 7.31 7.67
CA SER A 143 -13.95 6.02 8.17
C SER A 143 -13.77 4.94 7.10
N ALA A 144 -13.44 3.74 7.54
CA ALA A 144 -13.34 2.58 6.68
C ALA A 144 -13.84 1.33 7.38
N THR A 145 -14.44 0.43 6.62
CA THR A 145 -14.70 -0.95 7.02
C THR A 145 -13.83 -1.84 6.16
N LEU A 146 -12.95 -2.61 6.80
CA LEU A 146 -12.09 -3.59 6.16
C LEU A 146 -12.56 -4.97 6.55
N THR A 147 -12.60 -5.86 5.59
CA THR A 147 -12.99 -7.26 5.78
C THR A 147 -11.89 -8.13 5.24
N VAL A 148 -11.50 -9.13 6.02
CA VAL A 148 -10.64 -10.21 5.55
C VAL A 148 -11.43 -11.51 5.60
N ASN A 149 -11.36 -12.33 4.55
CA ASN A 149 -12.06 -13.61 4.52
C ASN A 149 -11.40 -14.63 5.46
N HIS A 150 -12.12 -15.72 5.77
CA HIS A 150 -11.61 -16.76 6.68
C HIS A 150 -10.26 -17.37 6.27
N GLY A 151 -10.00 -17.49 4.96
CA GLY A 151 -8.72 -17.99 4.45
C GLY A 151 -7.57 -16.97 4.46
N LEU A 152 -7.84 -15.72 4.83
CA LEU A 152 -6.93 -14.57 4.72
C LEU A 152 -6.33 -14.38 3.32
N THR A 153 -7.09 -14.78 2.29
CA THR A 153 -6.70 -14.71 0.87
C THR A 153 -7.34 -13.53 0.14
N LEU A 154 -8.34 -12.89 0.74
CA LEU A 154 -9.05 -11.74 0.19
C LEU A 154 -9.21 -10.68 1.28
N LEU A 155 -8.76 -9.47 0.96
CA LEU A 155 -8.96 -8.25 1.74
C LEU A 155 -9.86 -7.31 0.93
N SER A 156 -10.96 -6.87 1.53
CA SER A 156 -11.81 -5.81 1.00
C SER A 156 -11.79 -4.62 1.93
N MET A 157 -11.87 -3.41 1.39
CA MET A 157 -12.04 -2.18 2.15
C MET A 157 -13.06 -1.29 1.46
N HIS A 158 -13.99 -0.77 2.25
CA HIS A 158 -14.91 0.30 1.87
C HIS A 158 -14.65 1.50 2.77
N SER A 159 -14.30 2.64 2.20
CA SER A 159 -14.01 3.84 2.98
C SER A 159 -14.75 5.08 2.49
N LYS A 160 -14.87 6.05 3.39
CA LYS A 160 -15.41 7.38 3.16
C LYS A 160 -14.48 8.39 3.79
N SER A 161 -14.18 9.46 3.08
CA SER A 161 -13.34 10.54 3.60
C SER A 161 -13.82 11.91 3.15
N ASN A 162 -13.58 12.92 3.97
CA ASN A 162 -13.91 14.32 3.68
C ASN A 162 -12.62 15.12 3.69
N ILE A 163 -12.14 15.51 2.52
CA ILE A 163 -10.79 16.08 2.35
C ILE A 163 -10.86 17.43 1.66
N GLN A 164 -10.09 18.38 2.16
CA GLN A 164 -9.98 19.71 1.56
C GLN A 164 -9.26 19.63 0.21
N GLY A 165 -9.95 20.03 -0.85
CA GLY A 165 -9.38 20.14 -2.19
C GLY A 165 -8.59 21.42 -2.41
N GLN A 166 -8.02 21.58 -3.61
CA GLN A 166 -7.22 22.75 -4.01
C GLN A 166 -7.97 24.08 -3.91
N ASN A 167 -9.29 24.08 -4.04
CA ASN A 167 -10.16 25.25 -3.91
C ASN A 167 -10.58 25.54 -2.46
N HIS A 168 -9.92 24.92 -1.47
CA HIS A 168 -10.23 24.98 -0.04
C HIS A 168 -11.61 24.43 0.37
N SER A 169 -12.38 23.87 -0.56
CA SER A 169 -13.66 23.23 -0.27
C SER A 169 -13.45 21.78 0.15
N VAL A 170 -14.27 21.29 1.08
CA VAL A 170 -14.25 19.88 1.48
C VAL A 170 -14.96 19.05 0.41
N ILE A 171 -14.28 18.03 -0.10
CA ILE A 171 -14.77 17.12 -1.12
C ILE A 171 -14.96 15.74 -0.45
N PRO A 172 -16.16 15.14 -0.54
CA PRO A 172 -16.37 13.77 -0.08
C PRO A 172 -15.77 12.80 -1.10
N TYR A 173 -15.09 11.77 -0.60
CA TYR A 173 -14.57 10.66 -1.38
C TYR A 173 -15.08 9.33 -0.83
N GLN A 174 -15.26 8.37 -1.73
CA GLN A 174 -15.54 6.98 -1.42
C GLN A 174 -14.49 6.09 -2.10
N ASN A 175 -13.99 5.09 -1.38
CA ASN A 175 -13.03 4.14 -1.94
C ASN A 175 -13.42 2.67 -1.69
N LEU A 176 -13.26 1.87 -2.75
CA LEU A 176 -13.44 0.42 -2.74
C LEU A 176 -12.10 -0.18 -3.14
N VAL A 177 -11.55 -1.01 -2.26
CA VAL A 177 -10.34 -1.75 -2.52
C VAL A 177 -10.64 -3.23 -2.37
N ASN A 178 -10.21 -4.03 -3.34
CA ASN A 178 -10.20 -5.48 -3.24
C ASN A 178 -8.79 -5.97 -3.56
N LYS A 179 -8.18 -6.72 -2.64
CA LYS A 179 -6.85 -7.32 -2.78
C LYS A 179 -6.90 -8.82 -2.55
N ASN A 180 -6.29 -9.55 -3.47
CA ASN A 180 -5.96 -10.96 -3.27
C ASN A 180 -4.59 -11.05 -2.59
N VAL A 181 -4.46 -12.01 -1.68
CA VAL A 181 -3.25 -12.24 -0.90
C VAL A 181 -2.80 -13.68 -1.09
N TYR A 182 -1.49 -13.89 -1.28
CA TYR A 182 -0.89 -15.21 -1.48
C TYR A 182 0.49 -15.29 -0.83
N ILE A 183 0.96 -16.53 -0.60
CA ILE A 183 2.28 -16.82 -0.04
C ILE A 183 3.24 -17.25 -1.16
N GLU A 184 4.47 -16.75 -1.16
CA GLU A 184 5.53 -17.33 -1.98
C GLU A 184 6.05 -18.63 -1.36
N THR A 185 6.27 -19.66 -2.20
CA THR A 185 6.81 -20.94 -1.74
C THR A 185 8.15 -20.73 -1.02
N PRO A 186 8.29 -21.15 0.25
CA PRO A 186 9.54 -20.99 0.99
C PRO A 186 10.69 -21.71 0.27
N GLN A 187 11.73 -20.98 -0.13
CA GLN A 187 12.92 -21.55 -0.79
C GLN A 187 13.91 -22.13 0.23
N GLY A 188 13.43 -22.96 1.16
CA GLY A 188 14.27 -23.64 2.15
C GLY A 188 14.77 -22.78 3.31
N ASN A 189 14.28 -21.55 3.47
CA ASN A 189 14.50 -20.71 4.65
C ASN A 189 13.23 -20.63 5.51
N SER A 190 13.37 -20.23 6.79
CA SER A 190 12.25 -20.01 7.71
C SER A 190 11.47 -18.71 7.45
N SER A 191 11.81 -18.01 6.36
CA SER A 191 11.20 -16.73 5.99
C SER A 191 10.06 -16.98 5.01
N ILE A 192 8.92 -16.37 5.28
CA ILE A 192 7.72 -16.47 4.46
C ILE A 192 7.43 -15.08 3.92
N TYR A 193 7.33 -14.96 2.59
CA TYR A 193 6.87 -13.74 1.94
C TYR A 193 5.38 -13.84 1.66
N ILE A 194 4.63 -12.84 2.10
CA ILE A 194 3.21 -12.69 1.80
C ILE A 194 3.09 -11.53 0.81
N ASN A 195 2.46 -11.78 -0.32
CA ASN A 195 2.24 -10.77 -1.34
C ASN A 195 0.74 -10.52 -1.46
N GLY A 196 0.38 -9.27 -1.75
CA GLY A 196 -0.97 -8.97 -2.18
C GLY A 196 -1.00 -7.98 -3.33
N TRP A 197 -2.03 -8.15 -4.15
CA TRP A 197 -2.28 -7.35 -5.33
C TRP A 197 -3.78 -7.15 -5.48
N GLY A 198 -4.16 -5.99 -6.01
CA GLY A 198 -5.56 -5.70 -6.14
C GLY A 198 -5.85 -4.43 -6.91
N VAL A 199 -7.12 -4.08 -6.89
CA VAL A 199 -7.67 -2.90 -7.53
C VAL A 199 -8.22 -1.95 -6.48
N ARG A 200 -7.99 -0.66 -6.70
CA ARG A 200 -8.57 0.44 -5.94
C ARG A 200 -9.47 1.25 -6.85
N SER A 201 -10.67 1.59 -6.40
CA SER A 201 -11.56 2.53 -7.08
C SER A 201 -11.91 3.69 -6.16
N LEU A 202 -11.31 4.85 -6.43
CA LEU A 202 -11.51 6.06 -5.62
C LEU A 202 -12.28 7.12 -6.41
N SER A 203 -13.33 7.69 -5.81
CA SER A 203 -14.18 8.68 -6.48
C SER A 203 -14.78 9.71 -5.52
N SER A 204 -14.96 10.94 -6.02
CA SER A 204 -15.79 11.98 -5.38
C SER A 204 -17.20 12.12 -5.97
N VAL A 205 -17.47 11.44 -7.09
CA VAL A 205 -18.73 11.55 -7.86
C VAL A 205 -19.52 10.24 -7.92
N GLY A 206 -19.04 9.18 -7.26
CA GLY A 206 -19.61 7.83 -7.32
C GLY A 206 -18.77 6.85 -8.16
N TYR A 207 -19.05 5.56 -8.03
CA TYR A 207 -18.21 4.49 -8.61
C TYR A 207 -18.50 4.20 -10.08
N PRO A 208 -17.47 3.81 -10.88
CA PRO A 208 -16.01 3.88 -10.66
C PRO A 208 -15.35 5.06 -11.42
N ALA A 209 -14.37 5.76 -10.83
CA ALA A 209 -13.76 6.96 -11.46
C ALA A 209 -12.22 7.04 -11.48
N ASN A 210 -11.48 6.32 -10.63
CA ASN A 210 -10.00 6.22 -10.71
C ASN A 210 -9.56 4.84 -10.27
N LEU A 211 -8.98 4.07 -11.20
CA LEU A 211 -8.49 2.72 -10.97
C LEU A 211 -6.98 2.72 -10.85
N ASP A 212 -6.46 2.33 -9.69
CA ASP A 212 -5.03 2.18 -9.45
C ASP A 212 -4.69 0.75 -9.02
N TRP A 213 -3.54 0.26 -9.48
CA TRP A 213 -2.98 -1.00 -9.02
C TRP A 213 -2.27 -0.79 -7.69
N ILE A 214 -2.56 -1.67 -6.74
CA ILE A 214 -2.03 -1.60 -5.38
C ILE A 214 -1.35 -2.92 -5.06
N ARG A 215 -0.16 -2.83 -4.46
CA ARG A 215 0.67 -3.98 -4.13
C ARG A 215 1.09 -3.89 -2.67
N PHE A 216 1.22 -5.03 -2.02
CA PHE A 216 1.94 -5.11 -0.75
C PHE A 216 2.81 -6.36 -0.73
N LYS A 217 3.90 -6.29 0.03
CA LYS A 217 4.77 -7.42 0.32
C LYS A 217 5.13 -7.39 1.80
N ALA A 218 5.04 -8.55 2.44
CA ALA A 218 5.30 -8.76 3.85
C ALA A 218 6.40 -9.80 4.02
N LEU A 219 7.28 -9.57 5.00
CA LEU A 219 8.26 -10.55 5.44
C LEU A 219 7.87 -11.07 6.82
N ARG A 220 7.65 -12.37 6.91
CA ARG A 220 7.48 -13.10 8.16
C ARG A 220 8.71 -13.96 8.43
N THR A 221 9.30 -13.85 9.61
CA THR A 221 10.46 -14.68 10.02
C THR A 221 10.24 -15.16 11.45
N GLY A 222 10.57 -16.43 11.73
CA GLY A 222 10.36 -16.99 13.08
C GLY A 222 8.90 -17.06 13.51
N GLY A 223 7.96 -17.09 12.56
CA GLY A 223 6.52 -17.10 12.82
C GLY A 223 5.91 -15.74 13.15
N GLN A 224 6.62 -14.63 12.97
CA GLN A 224 6.09 -13.27 13.20
C GLN A 224 6.33 -12.35 12.00
N LEU A 225 5.40 -11.45 11.75
CA LEU A 225 5.51 -10.37 10.78
C LEU A 225 6.60 -9.39 11.25
N ILE A 226 7.63 -9.17 10.43
CA ILE A 226 8.78 -8.33 10.79
C ILE A 226 8.83 -7.05 9.95
N ARG A 227 8.38 -7.09 8.70
CA ARG A 227 8.41 -5.95 7.79
C ARG A 227 7.25 -5.99 6.79
N LEU A 228 6.72 -4.83 6.45
CA LEU A 228 5.66 -4.65 5.47
C LEU A 228 6.01 -3.49 4.54
N VAL A 229 5.81 -3.70 3.25
CA VAL A 229 5.97 -2.67 2.22
C VAL A 229 4.68 -2.59 1.41
N LEU A 230 4.06 -1.41 1.34
CA LEU A 230 2.92 -1.13 0.47
C LEU A 230 3.33 -0.13 -0.60
N GLN A 231 2.88 -0.35 -1.84
CA GLN A 231 3.01 0.60 -2.92
C GLN A 231 1.68 0.81 -3.63
N ALA A 232 1.37 2.08 -3.91
CA ALA A 232 0.32 2.48 -4.81
C ALA A 232 0.87 3.49 -5.82
N ASP A 233 0.65 3.22 -7.10
CA ASP A 233 1.06 4.09 -8.20
C ASP A 233 -0.17 4.70 -8.84
N ARG A 234 -0.28 6.02 -8.77
CA ARG A 234 -1.27 6.83 -9.51
C ARG A 234 -0.58 7.40 -10.74
N LEU A 235 -1.08 7.06 -11.91
CA LEU A 235 -0.35 7.35 -13.17
C LEU A 235 -0.94 8.50 -13.97
N VAL A 236 -2.09 9.07 -13.56
CA VAL A 236 -2.85 10.01 -14.39
C VAL A 236 -3.09 11.35 -13.69
N GLY A 237 -2.91 12.44 -14.46
CA GLY A 237 -3.28 13.80 -14.11
C GLY A 237 -2.39 14.46 -13.06
N ALA A 238 -2.87 15.58 -12.51
CA ALA A 238 -2.17 16.33 -11.45
C ALA A 238 -2.02 15.55 -10.12
N SER A 239 -2.76 14.44 -9.97
CA SER A 239 -2.69 13.51 -8.85
C SER A 239 -1.71 12.34 -9.08
N ALA A 240 -0.96 12.34 -10.18
CA ALA A 240 0.00 11.28 -10.45
C ALA A 240 1.13 11.30 -9.40
N CYS A 241 1.17 10.27 -8.55
CA CYS A 241 2.15 10.05 -7.49
C CYS A 241 2.43 8.55 -7.33
N ARG A 242 3.61 8.23 -6.82
CA ARG A 242 3.87 7.00 -6.09
C ARG A 242 3.74 7.25 -4.60
N ILE A 243 3.02 6.37 -3.90
CA ILE A 243 3.03 6.27 -2.45
C ILE A 243 3.73 4.95 -2.10
N LEU A 244 4.80 5.03 -1.33
CA LEU A 244 5.50 3.88 -0.79
C LEU A 244 5.46 3.95 0.74
N ILE A 245 4.96 2.91 1.39
CA ILE A 245 5.04 2.77 2.84
C ILE A 245 5.97 1.59 3.12
N ASP A 246 7.01 1.81 3.91
CA ASP A 246 7.92 0.77 4.39
C ASP A 246 7.99 0.84 5.90
N SER A 247 7.55 -0.23 6.57
CA SER A 247 7.48 -0.31 8.02
C SER A 247 8.00 -1.65 8.52
N ALA A 248 8.67 -1.62 9.67
CA ALA A 248 9.22 -2.80 10.32
C ALA A 248 8.88 -2.83 11.81
N VAL A 249 8.89 -4.03 12.40
CA VAL A 249 8.79 -4.23 13.84
C VAL A 249 9.86 -3.41 14.54
N GLU A 250 9.44 -2.64 15.54
CA GLU A 250 10.36 -2.01 16.47
C GLU A 250 11.03 -3.08 17.33
N SER A 251 12.34 -3.25 17.16
CA SER A 251 13.09 -4.29 17.85
C SER A 251 13.41 -3.85 19.29
N ASP A 252 12.45 -3.99 20.21
CA ASP A 252 12.74 -3.88 21.65
C ASP A 252 13.48 -5.13 22.14
N LYS A 253 14.79 -4.98 22.41
CA LYS A 253 15.65 -6.05 22.96
C LYS A 253 15.24 -6.54 24.36
N THR A 254 14.20 -5.95 24.96
CA THR A 254 13.82 -6.12 26.37
C THR A 254 12.55 -6.93 26.62
N ASN A 255 11.77 -7.32 25.61
CA ASN A 255 10.53 -8.08 25.84
C ASN A 255 10.43 -9.35 24.97
N LYS A 256 10.95 -10.47 25.49
CA LYS A 256 10.73 -11.81 24.92
C LYS A 256 9.31 -12.34 25.14
N GLU A 257 8.44 -11.62 25.86
CA GLU A 257 7.09 -12.07 26.23
C GLU A 257 5.94 -11.44 25.43
N SER A 258 6.13 -10.34 24.69
CA SER A 258 5.00 -9.65 24.04
C SER A 258 4.75 -10.12 22.60
N LYS A 259 4.57 -11.43 22.36
CA LYS A 259 4.00 -11.88 21.07
C LYS A 259 2.61 -11.29 20.78
N LYS A 260 1.93 -10.81 21.82
CA LYS A 260 0.56 -10.28 21.76
C LYS A 260 0.48 -8.83 21.27
N HIS A 261 1.54 -8.04 21.37
CA HIS A 261 1.52 -6.61 21.02
C HIS A 261 2.67 -6.30 20.06
N LEU A 262 2.31 -5.76 18.89
CA LEU A 262 3.25 -5.42 17.83
C LEU A 262 3.25 -3.91 17.63
N VAL A 263 4.45 -3.34 17.57
CA VAL A 263 4.67 -1.95 17.18
C VAL A 263 5.49 -1.93 15.91
N PHE A 264 4.97 -1.30 14.86
CA PHE A 264 5.65 -1.06 13.60
C PHE A 264 6.01 0.42 13.50
N LYS A 265 7.25 0.70 13.10
CA LYS A 265 7.71 2.04 12.75
C LYS A 265 8.26 2.05 11.33
N GLY A 266 8.03 3.14 10.62
CA GLY A 266 8.37 3.21 9.22
C GLY A 266 8.19 4.59 8.64
N ASN A 267 8.36 4.67 7.32
CA ASN A 267 8.18 5.89 6.55
C ASN A 267 7.18 5.65 5.43
N MET A 268 6.32 6.64 5.21
CA MET A 268 5.54 6.79 4.00
C MET A 268 6.19 7.88 3.15
N VAL A 269 6.64 7.54 1.95
CA VAL A 269 7.20 8.48 0.97
C VAL A 269 6.18 8.67 -0.14
N VAL A 270 5.80 9.93 -0.36
CA VAL A 270 4.99 10.34 -1.50
C VAL A 270 5.91 11.08 -2.47
N SER A 271 5.97 10.61 -3.70
CA SER A 271 6.85 11.16 -4.75
C SER A 271 6.11 11.22 -6.08
N LYS A 272 6.57 12.08 -6.99
CA LYS A 272 6.14 11.99 -8.39
C LYS A 272 6.54 10.63 -8.96
N PRO A 273 5.73 10.03 -9.84
CA PRO A 273 6.10 8.76 -10.45
C PRO A 273 7.43 8.93 -11.20
N LEU A 274 8.43 8.12 -10.81
CA LEU A 274 9.70 8.04 -11.54
C LEU A 274 9.39 7.66 -12.98
N ARG A 275 10.18 8.20 -13.93
CA ARG A 275 10.19 7.67 -15.29
C ARG A 275 10.51 6.17 -15.18
N TYR A 276 9.84 5.35 -15.98
CA TYR A 276 9.87 3.88 -15.94
C TYR A 276 11.28 3.24 -15.98
N GLU A 277 12.33 4.02 -16.25
CA GLU A 277 13.72 3.59 -16.37
C GLU A 277 14.48 3.53 -15.03
N GLU A 278 13.93 4.11 -13.95
CA GLU A 278 14.51 4.05 -12.60
C GLU A 278 13.58 3.28 -11.66
N GLU A 279 13.55 1.95 -11.78
CA GLU A 279 13.00 1.13 -10.69
C GLU A 279 13.92 1.25 -9.48
N PRO A 280 13.43 1.70 -8.31
CA PRO A 280 14.20 1.56 -7.10
C PRO A 280 14.33 0.06 -6.80
N ALA A 281 15.53 -0.38 -6.42
CA ALA A 281 15.79 -1.73 -5.88
C ALA A 281 14.99 -2.07 -4.58
N VAL A 282 13.99 -1.25 -4.24
CA VAL A 282 13.29 -1.18 -2.95
C VAL A 282 12.26 -2.30 -2.76
N PHE A 283 11.92 -3.04 -3.82
CA PHE A 283 11.11 -4.27 -3.72
C PHE A 283 11.92 -5.58 -3.65
N ALA A 284 13.25 -5.49 -3.68
CA ALA A 284 14.13 -6.60 -3.34
C ALA A 284 14.34 -6.62 -1.82
N PHE A 285 13.88 -7.68 -1.16
CA PHE A 285 14.27 -7.98 0.21
C PHE A 285 15.62 -8.68 0.22
#